data_AF-Q649Y1-F1
#
_entry.id   AF-Q649Y1-F1
#
_cell.length_a   1.000
_cell.length_b   1.000
_cell.length_c   1.000
_cell.angle_alpha   90.00
_cell.angle_beta   90.00
_cell.angle_gamma   90.00
#
_symmetry.space_group_name_H-M   'P 1'
#
loop_
_entity.id
_entity.type
_entity.pdbx_description
1 polymer ?
#
loop_
_entity_poly.entity_id
_entity_poly.type
_entity_poly.pdbx_seq_one_letter_code
_entity_poly.pdbx_strand_id
1 'polypeptide(L)' 'METEKEKEKLSLLLVYWIEHNKEHEKDFKRWAEKAKGFGEIGTKVYEAIMEAVEHMEEVNECLFNAFEDIDNKDKNKK' A
#
# COMPACT_ATOMS: atom_id res chain seq x y z
N MET A 1 2.96 -8.17 28.52
CA MET A 1 1.55 -7.74 28.55
C MET A 1 1.00 -7.91 27.15
N GLU A 2 -0.20 -8.46 26.98
CA GLU A 2 -0.85 -8.80 25.70
C GLU A 2 -0.66 -7.71 24.63
N THR A 3 -0.83 -6.44 25.02
CA THR A 3 -0.73 -5.25 24.18
C THR A 3 0.64 -5.05 23.50
N GLU A 4 1.74 -5.41 24.15
CA GLU A 4 3.06 -5.26 23.53
C GLU A 4 3.29 -6.31 22.43
N LYS A 5 2.76 -7.53 22.60
CA LYS A 5 2.78 -8.56 21.54
C LYS A 5 1.88 -8.17 20.36
N GLU A 6 0.75 -7.52 20.63
CA GLU A 6 -0.15 -7.02 19.59
C GLU A 6 0.49 -5.88 18.78
N LYS A 7 1.24 -4.98 19.42
CA LYS A 7 2.01 -3.95 18.71
C LYS A 7 3.09 -4.55 17.82
N GLU A 8 3.90 -5.49 18.33
CA GLU A 8 4.92 -6.18 17.53
C GLU A 8 4.29 -6.85 16.30
N LYS A 9 3.16 -7.53 16.49
CA LYS A 9 2.40 -8.15 15.41
C LYS A 9 1.90 -7.12 14.40
N LEU A 10 1.35 -5.99 14.87
CA LEU A 10 0.85 -4.92 14.00
C LEU A 10 1.99 -4.30 13.19
N SER A 11 3.15 -4.03 13.79
CA SER A 11 4.32 -3.51 13.07
C SER A 11 4.73 -4.42 11.91
N LEU A 12 4.76 -5.74 12.13
CA LEU A 12 5.05 -6.72 11.06
C LEU A 12 3.98 -6.71 9.96
N LEU A 13 2.70 -6.60 10.34
CA LEU A 13 1.60 -6.54 9.38
C LEU A 13 1.65 -5.28 8.52
N LEU A 14 1.98 -4.12 9.09
CA LEU A 14 2.08 -2.85 8.35
C LEU A 14 3.16 -2.93 7.26
N VAL A 15 4.35 -3.45 7.59
CA VAL A 15 5.42 -3.65 6.61
C VAL A 15 4.98 -4.64 5.52
N TYR A 16 4.40 -5.78 5.91
CA TYR A 16 3.90 -6.78 4.98
C TYR A 16 2.85 -6.22 4.01
N TRP A 17 1.88 -5.43 4.50
CA TRP A 17 0.85 -4.81 3.66
C TRP A 17 1.44 -3.80 2.67
N ILE A 18 2.39 -2.97 3.10
CA ILE A 18 3.09 -2.02 2.19
C ILE A 18 3.82 -2.78 1.07
N GLU A 19 4.51 -3.87 1.40
CA GLU A 19 5.19 -4.70 0.40
C GLU A 19 4.19 -5.33 -0.58
N HIS A 20 3.10 -5.90 -0.06
CA HIS A 20 2.08 -6.52 -0.89
C HIS A 20 1.33 -5.53 -1.79
N ASN A 21 1.04 -4.33 -1.28
CA ASN A 21 0.45 -3.25 -2.06
C ASN A 21 1.34 -2.85 -3.24
N LYS A 22 2.67 -2.79 -3.05
CA LYS A 22 3.63 -2.54 -4.14
C LYS A 22 3.66 -3.66 -5.18
N GLU A 23 3.38 -4.90 -4.79
CA GLU A 23 3.20 -6.01 -5.75
C GLU A 23 1.92 -5.80 -6.57
N HIS A 24 0.81 -5.45 -5.90
CA HIS A 24 -0.45 -5.13 -6.57
C HIS A 24 -0.34 -3.93 -7.52
N GLU A 25 0.34 -2.85 -7.13
CA GLU A 25 0.59 -1.70 -8.01
C GLU A 25 1.30 -2.11 -9.30
N LYS A 26 2.29 -3.01 -9.23
CA LYS A 26 3.00 -3.51 -10.42
C LYS A 26 2.05 -4.27 -11.33
N ASP A 27 1.20 -5.11 -10.77
CA ASP A 27 0.20 -5.86 -11.53
C ASP A 27 -0.88 -4.93 -12.13
N PHE A 28 -1.32 -3.92 -11.38
CA PHE A 28 -2.27 -2.90 -11.84
C PHE A 28 -1.68 -2.13 -13.01
N LYS A 29 -0.46 -1.58 -12.87
CA LYS A 29 0.28 -0.90 -13.96
C LYS A 29 0.38 -1.80 -15.20
N ARG A 30 0.74 -3.08 -15.02
CA ARG A 30 0.82 -4.05 -16.13
C ARG A 30 -0.52 -4.26 -16.85
N TRP A 31 -1.63 -4.32 -16.12
CA TRP A 31 -2.95 -4.49 -16.71
C TRP A 31 -3.52 -3.21 -17.31
N ALA A 32 -3.25 -2.05 -16.71
CA ALA A 32 -3.56 -0.75 -17.29
C ALA A 32 -2.94 -0.62 -18.68
N GLU A 33 -1.65 -0.97 -18.83
CA GLU A 33 -0.97 -0.93 -20.13
C GLU A 33 -1.62 -1.84 -21.17
N LYS A 34 -2.09 -3.02 -20.78
CA LYS A 34 -2.86 -3.90 -21.68
C LYS A 34 -4.21 -3.28 -22.06
N ALA A 35 -4.84 -2.56 -21.14
CA ALA A 35 -6.15 -1.95 -21.37
C ALA A 35 -6.14 -0.93 -22.51
N LYS A 36 -5.01 -0.27 -22.79
CA LYS A 36 -4.85 0.60 -23.97
C LYS A 36 -5.17 -0.11 -25.29
N GLY A 37 -5.07 -1.44 -25.34
CA GLY A 37 -5.43 -2.27 -26.50
C GLY A 37 -6.92 -2.60 -26.63
N PHE A 38 -7.79 -2.18 -25.71
CA PHE A 38 -9.21 -2.58 -25.67
C PHE A 38 -10.15 -1.69 -26.51
N GLY A 39 -9.62 -1.02 -27.53
CA GLY A 39 -10.39 -0.13 -28.39
C GLY A 39 -10.89 1.12 -27.65
N GLU A 40 -12.10 1.56 -27.95
CA GLU A 40 -12.65 2.85 -27.49
C GLU A 40 -12.74 3.00 -25.96
N ILE A 41 -12.88 1.89 -25.22
CA ILE A 41 -12.93 1.92 -23.75
C ILE A 41 -11.54 1.93 -23.10
N GLY A 42 -10.49 1.63 -23.86
CA GLY A 42 -9.17 1.32 -23.33
C GLY A 42 -8.54 2.46 -22.53
N THR A 43 -8.67 3.69 -23.03
CA THR A 43 -8.16 4.89 -22.34
C THR A 43 -8.84 5.09 -20.98
N LYS A 44 -10.17 4.95 -20.91
CA LYS A 44 -10.90 5.12 -19.64
C LYS A 44 -10.54 4.05 -18.62
N VAL A 45 -10.36 2.80 -19.07
CA VAL A 45 -9.94 1.70 -18.19
C VAL A 45 -8.51 1.90 -17.71
N TYR A 46 -7.61 2.35 -18.59
CA TYR A 46 -6.24 2.70 -18.21
C TYR A 46 -6.23 3.79 -17.13
N GLU A 47 -6.94 4.90 -17.35
CA GLU A 47 -7.01 6.02 -16.41
C GLU A 47 -7.53 5.58 -15.04
N ALA A 48 -8.63 4.81 -14.99
CA ALA A 48 -9.19 4.33 -13.72
C ALA A 48 -8.26 3.37 -12.97
N ILE A 49 -7.50 2.52 -13.66
CA ILE A 49 -6.52 1.63 -13.01
C ILE A 49 -5.31 2.42 -12.53
N MET A 50 -4.88 3.46 -13.26
CA MET A 50 -3.79 4.33 -12.82
C MET A 50 -4.20 5.20 -11.62
N GLU A 51 -5.44 5.65 -11.54
CA GLU A 51 -5.98 6.31 -10.34
C GLU A 51 -5.96 5.36 -9.12
N ALA A 52 -6.31 4.08 -9.30
CA ALA A 52 -6.20 3.09 -8.24
C ALA A 52 -4.75 2.85 -7.77
N VAL A 53 -3.77 3.00 -8.68
CA VAL A 53 -2.35 2.96 -8.33
C VAL A 53 -1.96 4.16 -7.47
N GLU A 54 -2.39 5.37 -7.84
CA GLU A 54 -2.09 6.58 -7.07
C GLU A 54 -2.67 6.49 -5.65
N HIS A 55 -3.92 6.04 -5.52
CA HIS A 55 -4.52 5.80 -4.21
C HIS A 55 -3.81 4.71 -3.39
N MET A 56 -3.22 3.70 -4.04
CA MET A 56 -2.44 2.68 -3.33
C MET A 56 -1.15 3.28 -2.74
N GLU A 57 -0.52 4.24 -3.44
CA GLU A 57 0.63 4.98 -2.93
C GLU A 57 0.23 5.79 -1.68
N GLU A 58 -0.93 6.46 -1.69
CA GLU A 58 -1.47 7.17 -0.51
C GLU A 58 -1.77 6.23 0.67
N VAL A 59 -2.31 5.04 0.40
CA VAL A 59 -2.51 4.00 1.43
C VAL A 59 -1.17 3.59 2.04
N ASN A 60 -0.14 3.36 1.21
CA ASN A 60 1.18 2.98 1.68
C ASN A 60 1.81 4.05 2.58
N GLU A 61 1.65 5.33 2.25
CA GLU A 61 2.11 6.45 3.09
C GLU A 61 1.42 6.44 4.46
N CYS A 62 0.10 6.23 4.49
CA CYS A 62 -0.65 6.16 5.74
C CYS A 62 -0.21 4.97 6.62
N LEU A 63 0.01 3.81 6.01
CA LEU A 63 0.50 2.62 6.72
C LEU A 63 1.93 2.81 7.24
N PHE A 64 2.79 3.48 6.46
CA PHE A 64 4.15 3.81 6.88
C PHE A 64 4.17 4.77 8.07
N ASN A 65 3.34 5.81 8.04
CA ASN A 65 3.19 6.74 9.16
C ASN A 65 2.70 6.01 10.43
N ALA A 66 1.76 5.08 10.30
CA ALA A 66 1.31 4.25 11.42
C ALA A 66 2.44 3.37 12.00
N PHE A 67 3.30 2.82 11.15
CA PHE A 67 4.46 2.03 11.56
C PHE A 67 5.47 2.89 12.33
N GLU A 68 5.82 4.07 11.79
CA GLU A 68 6.73 5.02 12.43
C GLU A 68 6.20 5.47 13.80
N ASP A 69 4.89 5.67 13.93
CA ASP A 69 4.25 6.04 15.19
C ASP A 69 4.39 4.96 16.26
N ILE A 70 4.35 3.68 15.88
CA ILE A 70 4.55 2.56 16.80
C ILE A 70 6.03 2.48 17.21
N ASP A 71 6.96 2.53 16.26
CA ASP A 71 8.40 2.41 16.52
C ASP A 71 8.96 3.60 17.33
N ASN A 72 8.54 4.83 17.01
CA ASN A 72 8.98 6.03 17.72
C ASN A 72 8.41 6.12 19.15
N LYS A 73 7.22 5.57 19.40
CA LYS A 73 6.65 5.50 20.76
C LYS A 73 7.37 4.47 21.65
N ASP A 74 8.03 3.48 21.06
CA ASP A 74 8.84 2.52 21.80
C ASP A 74 10.24 3.05 22.13
N LYS A 75 10.81 3.94 21.30
CA LYS A 75 12.08 4.64 21.58
C LYS A 75 11.99 5.66 22.72
N ASN A 76 10.85 6.31 22.89
CA ASN A 76 10.62 7.31 23.95
C ASN A 76 10.26 6.72 25.33
N LYS A 77 10.16 5.39 25.43
CA LYS A 77 9.93 4.66 26.70
C LYS A 77 11.22 4.17 27.37
N LYS A 78 12.39 4.53 26.85
CA LYS A 78 13.69 4.05 27.31
C LYS A 78 14.39 5.01 28.27
#